data_AF-A0A965QDG0-F1
#
_entry.id   AF-A0A965QDG0-F1
#
_cell.length_a   1.000
_cell.length_b   1.000
_cell.length_c   1.000
_cell.angle_alpha   90.00
_cell.angle_beta   90.00
_cell.angle_gamma   90.00
#
_symmetry.space_group_name_H-M   'P 1'
#
loop_
_entity.id
_entity.type
_entity.pdbx_description
1 polymer ?
#
loop_
_entity_poly.entity_id
_entity_poly.type
_entity_poly.pdbx_seq_one_letter_code
_entity_poly.pdbx_strand_id
1 'polypeptide(L)'
;IRTFGAERASGAWSLLVQSTVSTRTMIIVKAAALCAAWLVALVPGLLAVVLWRSYGGHVNGAELVTLLAGHLLRAGISVGIAAALACIAPQPATAAVATLAVTVGLWALDFIAATSGGIAEQFAAFGPAAALRQFEQGLVHASTVVVLVAVLASGLVAAMIWSVPGRRVQARLRLSAGALVVAMLVVGLASRLPWSWDVSEDQRHSFSPEVSSALRSISGELTVEAHLAPEDPRLADLRRGVLARMERVVKTRFVQRGGGGRTGLFAHPDSAYGEIWYSLAGKRVMERSTIDNIVVETVLRLAGKEQPTTGAESTYYGYSMNSEPRYAAFLFFLAWPLFMIAIFWRARRVS
;
A
#
# COMPACT_ATOMS: atom_id res chain seq x y z
N ILE A 1 8.31 -20.79 -5.26
CA ILE A 1 8.63 -22.07 -4.57
C ILE A 1 9.20 -23.11 -5.52
N ARG A 2 8.44 -23.64 -6.50
CA ARG A 2 8.94 -24.71 -7.41
C ARG A 2 10.29 -24.35 -8.07
N THR A 3 10.41 -23.14 -8.59
CA THR A 3 11.62 -22.63 -9.27
C THR A 3 12.90 -22.58 -8.42
N PHE A 4 12.78 -22.59 -7.09
CA PHE A 4 13.92 -22.54 -6.15
C PHE A 4 14.05 -23.85 -5.37
N GLY A 5 12.93 -24.32 -4.79
CA GLY A 5 12.90 -25.51 -3.95
C GLY A 5 13.16 -26.79 -4.73
N ALA A 6 12.62 -26.94 -5.95
CA ALA A 6 12.80 -28.18 -6.73
C ALA A 6 14.25 -28.36 -7.18
N GLU A 7 14.93 -27.26 -7.56
CA GLU A 7 16.34 -27.28 -7.95
C GLU A 7 17.26 -27.63 -6.77
N ARG A 8 16.91 -27.18 -5.57
CA ARG A 8 17.66 -27.54 -4.35
C ARG A 8 17.41 -28.99 -3.95
N ALA A 9 16.16 -29.45 -4.02
CA ALA A 9 15.79 -30.83 -3.69
C ALA A 9 16.41 -31.86 -4.66
N SER A 10 16.52 -31.52 -5.94
CA SER A 10 17.14 -32.37 -6.97
C SER A 10 18.66 -32.27 -7.03
N GLY A 11 19.27 -31.34 -6.29
CA GLY A 11 20.72 -31.06 -6.37
C GLY A 11 21.14 -30.23 -7.59
N ALA A 12 20.23 -29.93 -8.52
CA ALA A 12 20.50 -29.09 -9.70
C ALA A 12 21.07 -27.71 -9.33
N TRP A 13 20.65 -27.14 -8.19
CA TRP A 13 21.18 -25.88 -7.69
C TRP A 13 22.69 -25.92 -7.41
N SER A 14 23.20 -27.04 -6.89
CA SER A 14 24.64 -27.19 -6.62
C SER A 14 25.47 -27.18 -7.92
N LEU A 15 24.91 -27.73 -9.00
CA LEU A 15 25.52 -27.69 -10.33
C LEU A 15 25.46 -26.27 -10.92
N LEU A 16 24.33 -25.57 -10.77
CA LEU A 16 24.18 -24.19 -11.25
C LEU A 16 25.17 -23.22 -10.61
N VAL A 17 25.47 -23.40 -9.31
CA VAL A 17 26.46 -22.57 -8.60
C VAL A 17 27.89 -22.78 -9.11
N GLN A 18 28.17 -23.89 -9.81
CA GLN A 18 29.45 -24.13 -10.47
C GLN A 18 29.56 -23.47 -11.85
N SER A 19 28.46 -22.93 -12.39
CA SER A 19 28.48 -22.19 -13.65
C SER A 19 29.18 -20.83 -13.51
N THR A 20 29.53 -20.21 -14.64
CA THR A 20 30.11 -18.86 -14.68
C THR A 20 29.15 -17.76 -14.26
N VAL A 21 27.85 -18.07 -14.12
CA VAL A 21 26.82 -17.11 -13.77
C VAL A 21 26.81 -16.88 -12.25
N SER A 22 26.80 -15.62 -11.83
CA SER A 22 26.73 -15.32 -10.40
C SER A 22 25.39 -15.74 -9.79
N THR A 23 25.40 -16.19 -8.53
CA THR A 23 24.18 -16.53 -7.78
C THR A 23 23.18 -15.37 -7.72
N ARG A 24 23.68 -14.13 -7.68
CA ARG A 24 22.86 -12.92 -7.71
C ARG A 24 22.05 -12.84 -9.01
N THR A 25 22.73 -13.01 -10.14
CA THR A 25 22.10 -13.00 -11.47
C THR A 25 21.04 -14.09 -11.58
N MET A 26 21.33 -15.32 -11.14
CA MET A 26 20.35 -16.41 -11.17
C MET A 26 19.07 -16.08 -10.38
N ILE A 27 19.21 -15.52 -9.18
CA ILE A 27 18.07 -15.16 -8.34
C ILE A 27 17.28 -14.00 -8.94
N ILE A 28 17.96 -12.97 -9.47
CA ILE A 28 17.32 -11.82 -10.13
C ILE A 28 16.54 -12.28 -11.36
N VAL A 29 17.11 -13.12 -12.22
CA VAL A 29 16.44 -13.65 -13.42
C VAL A 29 15.21 -14.47 -13.04
N LYS A 30 15.32 -15.34 -12.02
CA LYS A 30 14.17 -16.10 -11.50
C LYS A 30 13.09 -15.18 -10.93
N ALA A 31 13.47 -14.15 -10.19
CA ALA A 31 12.53 -13.17 -9.65
C ALA A 31 11.83 -12.40 -10.78
N ALA A 32 12.57 -11.93 -11.79
CA ALA A 32 12.03 -11.25 -12.95
C ALA A 32 11.06 -12.13 -13.74
N ALA A 33 11.40 -13.41 -13.95
CA ALA A 33 10.51 -14.37 -14.59
C ALA A 33 9.20 -14.59 -13.80
N LEU A 34 9.28 -14.64 -12.46
CA LEU A 34 8.10 -14.76 -11.59
C LEU A 34 7.25 -13.48 -11.60
N CYS A 35 7.86 -12.30 -11.65
CA CYS A 35 7.13 -11.04 -11.83
C CYS A 35 6.46 -10.95 -13.21
N ALA A 36 7.13 -11.42 -14.28
CA ALA A 36 6.54 -11.50 -15.61
C ALA A 36 5.36 -12.49 -15.65
N ALA A 37 5.46 -13.64 -14.97
CA ALA A 37 4.34 -14.56 -14.83
C ALA A 37 3.14 -13.91 -14.09
N TRP A 38 3.41 -13.01 -13.15
CA TRP A 38 2.37 -12.22 -12.49
C TRP A 38 1.66 -11.24 -13.44
N LEU A 39 2.35 -10.67 -14.43
CA LEU A 39 1.70 -9.87 -15.47
C LEU A 39 0.68 -10.68 -16.27
N VAL A 40 0.95 -11.97 -16.50
CA VAL A 40 -0.01 -12.89 -17.13
C VAL A 40 -1.26 -13.08 -16.25
N ALA A 41 -1.08 -13.13 -14.92
CA ALA A 41 -2.21 -13.22 -13.98
C ALA A 41 -3.09 -11.95 -13.97
N LEU A 42 -2.58 -10.81 -14.42
CA LEU A 42 -3.34 -9.56 -14.57
C LEU A 42 -4.14 -9.50 -15.88
N VAL A 43 -3.89 -10.38 -16.83
CA VAL A 43 -4.55 -10.37 -18.15
C VAL A 43 -6.09 -10.38 -18.06
N PRO A 44 -6.75 -11.19 -17.22
CA PRO A 44 -8.21 -11.11 -17.07
C PRO A 44 -8.70 -9.73 -16.65
N GLY A 45 -7.99 -9.08 -15.72
CA GLY A 45 -8.31 -7.72 -15.29
C GLY A 45 -8.12 -6.70 -16.41
N LEU A 46 -7.03 -6.82 -17.18
CA LEU A 46 -6.80 -5.96 -18.35
C LEU A 46 -7.85 -6.18 -19.45
N LEU A 47 -8.27 -7.43 -19.68
CA LEU A 47 -9.37 -7.73 -20.59
C LEU A 47 -10.69 -7.11 -20.11
N ALA A 48 -10.95 -7.11 -18.81
CA ALA A 48 -12.12 -6.45 -18.24
C ALA A 48 -12.08 -4.93 -18.48
N VAL A 49 -10.92 -4.31 -18.30
CA VAL A 49 -10.69 -2.88 -18.61
C VAL A 49 -10.91 -2.59 -20.10
N VAL A 50 -10.41 -3.45 -20.99
CA VAL A 50 -10.61 -3.31 -22.45
C VAL A 50 -12.09 -3.45 -22.82
N LEU A 51 -12.79 -4.44 -22.25
CA LEU A 51 -14.23 -4.60 -22.48
C LEU A 51 -15.01 -3.39 -21.98
N TRP A 52 -14.70 -2.91 -20.77
CA TRP A 52 -15.31 -1.72 -20.19
C TRP A 52 -15.13 -0.49 -21.10
N ARG A 53 -13.89 -0.24 -21.56
CA ARG A 53 -13.59 0.79 -22.55
C ARG A 53 -14.37 0.59 -23.86
N SER A 54 -14.49 -0.65 -24.34
CA SER A 54 -15.20 -0.98 -25.59
C SER A 54 -16.70 -0.72 -25.52
N TYR A 55 -17.29 -0.82 -24.32
CA TYR A 55 -18.70 -0.47 -24.14
C TYR A 55 -18.90 1.05 -24.10
N GLY A 56 -17.84 1.83 -23.89
CA GLY A 56 -17.87 3.29 -23.70
C GLY A 56 -17.51 3.75 -22.29
N GLY A 57 -17.04 2.84 -21.44
CA GLY A 57 -16.66 3.12 -20.07
C GLY A 57 -15.38 3.95 -19.96
N HIS A 58 -15.38 4.91 -19.04
CA HIS A 58 -14.20 5.71 -18.76
C HIS A 58 -13.20 4.95 -17.88
N VAL A 59 -11.91 5.18 -18.13
CA VAL A 59 -10.82 4.72 -17.26
C VAL A 59 -9.75 5.79 -17.27
N ASN A 60 -9.33 6.27 -16.11
CA ASN A 60 -8.17 7.12 -16.02
C ASN A 60 -6.89 6.27 -16.22
N GLY A 61 -6.07 6.62 -17.22
CA GLY A 61 -4.86 5.86 -17.54
C GLY A 61 -3.81 5.90 -16.42
N ALA A 62 -3.69 7.03 -15.73
CA ALA A 62 -2.70 7.22 -14.69
C ALA A 62 -3.09 6.46 -13.40
N GLU A 63 -4.39 6.46 -13.04
CA GLU A 63 -4.91 5.60 -11.98
C GLU A 63 -4.70 4.12 -12.30
N LEU A 64 -4.99 3.69 -13.54
CA LEU A 64 -4.78 2.29 -13.95
C LEU A 64 -3.31 1.87 -13.84
N VAL A 65 -2.37 2.69 -14.31
CA VAL A 65 -0.93 2.40 -14.18
C VAL A 65 -0.52 2.33 -12.71
N THR A 66 -1.05 3.22 -11.87
CA THR A 66 -0.79 3.24 -10.42
C THR A 66 -1.29 1.95 -9.75
N LEU A 67 -2.52 1.54 -10.07
CA LEU A 67 -3.12 0.29 -9.61
C LEU A 67 -2.27 -0.93 -10.02
N LEU A 68 -1.88 -1.00 -11.29
CA LEU A 68 -1.04 -2.09 -11.82
C LEU A 68 0.34 -2.12 -11.13
N ALA A 69 0.95 -0.96 -10.88
CA ALA A 69 2.21 -0.86 -10.16
C ALA A 69 2.07 -1.36 -8.71
N GLY A 70 0.97 -1.00 -8.02
CA GLY A 70 0.66 -1.51 -6.68
C GLY A 70 0.55 -3.04 -6.65
N HIS A 71 -0.19 -3.63 -7.60
CA HIS A 71 -0.29 -5.08 -7.72
C HIS A 71 1.05 -5.75 -8.02
N LEU A 72 1.88 -5.16 -8.89
CA LEU A 72 3.21 -5.68 -9.22
C LEU A 72 4.15 -5.64 -8.02
N LEU A 73 4.13 -4.58 -7.20
CA LEU A 73 4.89 -4.49 -5.95
C LEU A 73 4.43 -5.55 -4.93
N ARG A 74 3.11 -5.71 -4.76
CA ARG A 74 2.53 -6.75 -3.88
C ARG A 74 2.91 -8.17 -4.34
N ALA A 75 2.86 -8.41 -5.64
CA ALA A 75 3.34 -9.65 -6.25
C ALA A 75 4.83 -9.87 -5.98
N GLY A 76 5.64 -8.83 -6.15
CA GLY A 76 7.06 -8.84 -5.82
C GLY A 76 7.34 -9.28 -4.39
N ILE A 77 6.65 -8.71 -3.40
CA ILE A 77 6.79 -9.12 -1.99
C ILE A 77 6.51 -10.62 -1.81
N SER A 78 5.45 -11.11 -2.46
CA SER A 78 5.10 -12.53 -2.41
C SER A 78 6.19 -13.41 -3.05
N VAL A 79 6.80 -12.95 -4.15
CA VAL A 79 7.97 -13.60 -4.77
C VAL A 79 9.17 -13.61 -3.81
N GLY A 80 9.48 -12.48 -3.17
CA GLY A 80 10.59 -12.35 -2.22
C GLY A 80 10.43 -13.30 -1.01
N ILE A 81 9.26 -13.31 -0.39
CA ILE A 81 8.94 -14.21 0.74
C ILE A 81 9.03 -15.68 0.30
N ALA A 82 8.39 -16.02 -0.82
CA ALA A 82 8.39 -17.40 -1.32
C ALA A 82 9.79 -17.88 -1.73
N ALA A 83 10.65 -16.99 -2.24
CA ALA A 83 12.04 -17.30 -2.56
C ALA A 83 12.87 -17.53 -1.29
N ALA A 84 12.74 -16.66 -0.29
CA ALA A 84 13.42 -16.82 1.00
C ALA A 84 13.07 -18.16 1.65
N LEU A 85 11.77 -18.46 1.76
CA LEU A 85 11.29 -19.69 2.38
C LEU A 85 11.68 -20.94 1.60
N ALA A 86 11.73 -20.87 0.26
CA ALA A 86 12.23 -21.98 -0.56
C ALA A 86 13.74 -22.23 -0.38
N CYS A 87 14.52 -21.21 -0.03
CA CYS A 87 15.95 -21.35 0.29
C CYS A 87 16.22 -21.74 1.75
N ILE A 88 15.31 -21.43 2.66
CA ILE A 88 15.44 -21.79 4.09
C ILE A 88 14.95 -23.21 4.33
N ALA A 89 13.79 -23.57 3.77
CA ALA A 89 13.16 -24.85 4.03
C ALA A 89 13.97 -26.03 3.46
N PRO A 90 13.91 -27.22 4.09
CA PRO A 90 14.56 -28.43 3.59
C PRO A 90 13.90 -28.96 2.31
N GLN A 91 12.59 -28.81 2.18
CA GLN A 91 11.80 -29.38 1.09
C GLN A 91 10.82 -28.35 0.49
N PRO A 92 10.46 -28.48 -0.81
CA PRO A 92 9.50 -27.58 -1.46
C PRO A 92 8.13 -27.55 -0.77
N ALA A 93 7.67 -28.68 -0.22
CA ALA A 93 6.39 -28.77 0.48
C ALA A 93 6.40 -27.91 1.75
N THR A 94 7.44 -28.01 2.58
CA THR A 94 7.61 -27.18 3.79
C THR A 94 7.68 -25.70 3.43
N ALA A 95 8.41 -25.35 2.35
CA ALA A 95 8.44 -23.97 1.86
C ALA A 95 7.05 -23.45 1.47
N ALA A 96 6.23 -24.29 0.82
CA ALA A 96 4.88 -23.94 0.43
C ALA A 96 3.97 -23.71 1.64
N VAL A 97 3.99 -24.62 2.62
CA VAL A 97 3.23 -24.49 3.87
C VAL A 97 3.64 -23.21 4.62
N ALA A 98 4.95 -22.96 4.75
CA ALA A 98 5.45 -21.76 5.42
C ALA A 98 5.04 -20.47 4.66
N THR A 99 5.11 -20.49 3.33
CA THR A 99 4.68 -19.33 2.51
C THR A 99 3.20 -19.06 2.70
N LEU A 100 2.37 -20.12 2.66
CA LEU A 100 0.94 -20.02 2.89
C LEU A 100 0.66 -19.44 4.29
N ALA A 101 1.29 -19.99 5.34
CA ALA A 101 1.14 -19.53 6.71
C ALA A 101 1.47 -18.03 6.86
N VAL A 102 2.55 -17.55 6.23
CA VAL A 102 2.90 -16.12 6.23
C VAL A 102 1.84 -15.29 5.51
N THR A 103 1.42 -15.70 4.31
CA THR A 103 0.44 -14.93 3.52
C THR A 103 -0.94 -14.88 4.17
N VAL A 104 -1.41 -15.99 4.74
CA VAL A 104 -2.68 -16.09 5.46
C VAL A 104 -2.59 -15.35 6.79
N GLY A 105 -1.46 -15.45 7.50
CA GLY A 105 -1.22 -14.73 8.75
C GLY A 105 -1.24 -13.21 8.57
N LEU A 106 -0.63 -12.70 7.49
CA LEU A 106 -0.69 -11.27 7.13
C LEU A 106 -2.13 -10.82 6.85
N TRP A 107 -2.91 -11.64 6.14
CA TRP A 107 -4.32 -11.34 5.91
C TRP A 107 -5.15 -11.37 7.21
N ALA A 108 -4.90 -12.33 8.10
CA ALA A 108 -5.58 -12.42 9.38
C ALA A 108 -5.26 -11.22 10.28
N LEU A 109 -4.02 -10.70 10.24
CA LEU A 109 -3.65 -9.47 10.93
C LEU A 109 -4.42 -8.26 10.40
N ASP A 110 -4.60 -8.14 9.08
CA ASP A 110 -5.41 -7.09 8.48
C ASP A 110 -6.88 -7.18 8.94
N PHE A 111 -7.43 -8.39 9.05
CA PHE A 111 -8.79 -8.61 9.53
C PHE A 111 -8.95 -8.20 10.99
N ILE A 112 -8.03 -8.65 11.87
CA ILE A 112 -8.06 -8.30 13.30
C ILE A 112 -7.93 -6.79 13.47
N ALA A 113 -6.99 -6.15 12.76
CA ALA A 113 -6.80 -4.71 12.81
C ALA A 113 -8.02 -3.91 12.35
N ALA A 114 -8.82 -4.42 11.40
CA ALA A 114 -10.06 -3.78 11.00
C ALA A 114 -11.13 -3.81 12.10
N THR A 115 -11.06 -4.80 13.01
CA THR A 115 -12.03 -5.01 14.10
C THR A 115 -11.54 -4.57 15.47
N SER A 116 -10.24 -4.33 15.63
CA SER A 116 -9.58 -4.09 16.92
C SER A 116 -8.61 -2.91 16.79
N GLY A 117 -8.86 -1.83 17.51
CA GLY A 117 -7.88 -0.73 17.64
C GLY A 117 -6.62 -1.17 18.39
N GLY A 118 -5.54 -0.39 18.29
CA GLY A 118 -4.33 -0.56 19.11
C GLY A 118 -3.12 -1.11 18.35
N ILE A 119 -2.36 -2.03 18.95
CA ILE A 119 -1.08 -2.50 18.39
C ILE A 119 -1.26 -3.23 17.05
N ALA A 120 -2.34 -4.00 16.90
CA ALA A 120 -2.65 -4.70 15.65
C ALA A 120 -2.88 -3.71 14.48
N GLU A 121 -3.57 -2.60 14.74
CA GLU A 121 -3.78 -1.51 13.77
C GLU A 121 -2.45 -0.89 13.31
N GLN A 122 -1.52 -0.66 14.25
CA GLN A 122 -0.20 -0.11 13.92
C GLN A 122 0.60 -1.04 13.01
N PHE A 123 0.55 -2.35 13.21
CA PHE A 123 1.22 -3.32 12.33
C PHE A 123 0.52 -3.48 10.98
N ALA A 124 -0.81 -3.53 10.97
CA ALA A 124 -1.59 -3.66 9.73
C ALA A 124 -1.45 -2.44 8.81
N ALA A 125 -1.20 -1.25 9.36
CA ALA A 125 -0.90 -0.06 8.57
C ALA A 125 0.33 -0.23 7.65
N PHE A 126 1.26 -1.12 8.01
CA PHE A 126 2.43 -1.48 7.19
C PHE A 126 2.24 -2.77 6.39
N GLY A 127 1.05 -3.37 6.44
CA GLY A 127 0.70 -4.59 5.73
C GLY A 127 0.67 -4.41 4.20
N PRO A 128 0.97 -5.45 3.41
CA PRO A 128 0.91 -5.38 1.94
C PRO A 128 -0.47 -5.00 1.40
N ALA A 129 -1.57 -5.34 2.11
CA ALA A 129 -2.91 -4.96 1.70
C ALA A 129 -3.20 -3.47 1.98
N ALA A 130 -2.79 -2.96 3.15
CA ALA A 130 -2.89 -1.53 3.46
C ALA A 130 -2.11 -0.67 2.48
N ALA A 131 -0.89 -1.11 2.12
CA ALA A 131 -0.10 -0.46 1.10
C ALA A 131 -0.78 -0.49 -0.27
N LEU A 132 -1.35 -1.63 -0.70
CA LEU A 132 -2.06 -1.73 -1.98
C LEU A 132 -3.27 -0.79 -2.05
N ARG A 133 -4.03 -0.65 -0.96
CA ARG A 133 -5.20 0.24 -0.91
C ARG A 133 -4.87 1.69 -1.28
N GLN A 134 -3.67 2.18 -0.97
CA GLN A 134 -3.24 3.52 -1.40
C GLN A 134 -3.18 3.61 -2.93
N PHE A 135 -2.59 2.62 -3.59
CA PHE A 135 -2.51 2.56 -5.05
C PHE A 135 -3.89 2.39 -5.70
N GLU A 136 -4.76 1.59 -5.10
CA GLU A 136 -6.16 1.41 -5.54
C GLU A 136 -6.95 2.72 -5.49
N GLN A 137 -6.62 3.61 -4.56
CA GLN A 137 -7.21 4.93 -4.43
C GLN A 137 -6.50 6.00 -5.30
N GLY A 138 -5.48 5.62 -6.09
CA GLY A 138 -4.73 6.57 -6.94
C GLY A 138 -3.70 7.40 -6.19
N LEU A 139 -3.31 6.99 -4.98
CA LEU A 139 -2.36 7.70 -4.13
C LEU A 139 -1.01 6.95 -4.09
N VAL A 140 0.08 7.65 -4.43
CA VAL A 140 1.44 7.10 -4.41
C VAL A 140 2.28 7.82 -3.37
N HIS A 141 2.63 7.12 -2.29
CA HIS A 141 3.60 7.60 -1.32
C HIS A 141 4.99 7.02 -1.61
N ALA A 142 6.02 7.87 -1.65
CA ALA A 142 7.39 7.43 -1.83
C ALA A 142 7.85 6.48 -0.71
N SER A 143 7.44 6.78 0.53
CA SER A 143 7.71 5.94 1.70
C SER A 143 7.14 4.52 1.51
N THR A 144 5.87 4.40 1.12
CA THR A 144 5.22 3.12 0.83
C THR A 144 5.97 2.35 -0.25
N VAL A 145 6.28 2.98 -1.39
CA VAL A 145 7.02 2.32 -2.49
C VAL A 145 8.38 1.79 -2.01
N VAL A 146 9.17 2.62 -1.31
CA VAL A 146 10.48 2.23 -0.81
C VAL A 146 10.37 1.10 0.21
N VAL A 147 9.38 1.13 1.10
CA VAL A 147 9.14 0.04 2.07
C VAL A 147 8.80 -1.27 1.35
N LEU A 148 7.89 -1.26 0.37
CA LEU A 148 7.52 -2.46 -0.38
C LEU A 148 8.72 -3.04 -1.15
N VAL A 149 9.52 -2.18 -1.78
CA VAL A 149 10.75 -2.57 -2.47
C VAL A 149 11.78 -3.13 -1.48
N ALA A 150 11.95 -2.51 -0.31
CA ALA A 150 12.87 -2.98 0.72
C ALA A 150 12.46 -4.37 1.26
N VAL A 151 11.17 -4.60 1.48
CA VAL A 151 10.64 -5.92 1.91
C VAL A 151 10.90 -6.97 0.82
N LEU A 152 10.56 -6.68 -0.44
CA LEU A 152 10.87 -7.56 -1.58
C LEU A 152 12.38 -7.88 -1.64
N ALA A 153 13.23 -6.85 -1.60
CA ALA A 153 14.68 -6.99 -1.67
C ALA A 153 15.22 -7.81 -0.49
N SER A 154 14.68 -7.62 0.72
CA SER A 154 15.07 -8.38 1.90
C SER A 154 14.79 -9.88 1.75
N GLY A 155 13.65 -10.24 1.14
CA GLY A 155 13.31 -11.63 0.81
C GLY A 155 14.28 -12.23 -0.22
N LEU A 156 14.62 -11.48 -1.27
CA LEU A 156 15.61 -11.92 -2.25
C LEU A 156 17.04 -12.03 -1.67
N VAL A 157 17.42 -11.13 -0.77
CA VAL A 157 18.70 -11.19 -0.04
C VAL A 157 18.74 -12.39 0.90
N ALA A 158 17.66 -12.67 1.61
CA ALA A 158 17.55 -13.90 2.40
C ALA A 158 17.69 -15.13 1.50
N ALA A 159 17.00 -15.17 0.35
CA ALA A 159 17.16 -16.25 -0.62
C ALA A 159 18.63 -16.40 -1.07
N MET A 160 19.32 -15.30 -1.37
CA MET A 160 20.76 -15.28 -1.69
C MET A 160 21.61 -15.89 -0.58
N ILE A 161 21.46 -15.43 0.67
CA ILE A 161 22.27 -15.89 1.81
C ILE A 161 22.12 -17.39 2.04
N TRP A 162 20.89 -17.89 1.96
CA TRP A 162 20.55 -19.29 2.26
C TRP A 162 20.77 -20.24 1.08
N SER A 163 20.95 -19.71 -0.13
CA SER A 163 21.24 -20.50 -1.33
C SER A 163 22.70 -20.96 -1.44
N VAL A 164 23.65 -20.34 -0.73
CA VAL A 164 25.08 -20.67 -0.85
C VAL A 164 25.40 -22.02 -0.19
N PRO A 165 25.88 -23.03 -0.95
CA PRO A 165 26.27 -24.34 -0.41
C PRO A 165 27.47 -24.23 0.55
N GLY A 166 27.58 -25.15 1.51
CA GLY A 166 28.76 -25.26 2.40
C GLY A 166 28.92 -24.16 3.47
N ARG A 167 28.11 -23.10 3.45
CA ARG A 167 28.16 -22.03 4.46
C ARG A 167 27.58 -22.50 5.81
N ARG A 168 28.35 -22.34 6.89
CA ARG A 168 27.91 -22.63 8.27
C ARG A 168 26.61 -21.88 8.61
N VAL A 169 25.71 -22.54 9.34
CA VAL A 169 24.41 -21.96 9.75
C VAL A 169 24.60 -20.65 10.52
N GLN A 170 25.58 -20.58 11.41
CA GLN A 170 25.89 -19.35 12.17
C GLN A 170 26.22 -18.16 11.24
N ALA A 171 26.98 -18.38 10.16
CA ALA A 171 27.30 -17.32 9.21
C ALA A 171 26.04 -16.88 8.45
N ARG A 172 25.14 -17.81 8.09
CA ARG A 172 23.85 -17.47 7.47
C ARG A 172 22.98 -16.64 8.39
N LEU A 173 22.91 -16.99 9.67
CA LEU A 173 22.17 -16.24 10.68
C LEU A 173 22.73 -14.83 10.87
N ARG A 174 24.06 -14.67 11.01
CA ARG A 174 24.69 -13.33 11.13
C ARG A 174 24.43 -12.46 9.90
N LEU A 175 24.57 -13.02 8.70
CA LEU A 175 24.28 -12.28 7.47
C LEU A 175 22.80 -11.92 7.34
N SER A 176 21.90 -12.81 7.75
CA SER A 176 20.45 -12.55 7.75
C SER A 176 20.09 -11.46 8.75
N ALA A 177 20.69 -11.48 9.94
CA ALA A 177 20.52 -10.43 10.95
C ALA A 177 21.05 -9.08 10.43
N GLY A 178 22.23 -9.05 9.80
CA GLY A 178 22.76 -7.84 9.18
C GLY A 178 21.85 -7.30 8.06
N ALA A 179 21.35 -8.18 7.19
CA ALA A 179 20.41 -7.79 6.14
C ALA A 179 19.08 -7.25 6.71
N LEU A 180 18.59 -7.83 7.81
CA LEU A 180 17.38 -7.37 8.50
C LEU A 180 17.59 -5.98 9.11
N VAL A 181 18.73 -5.74 9.77
CA VAL A 181 19.08 -4.42 10.32
C VAL A 181 19.14 -3.36 9.22
N VAL A 182 19.78 -3.67 8.08
CA VAL A 182 19.82 -2.77 6.92
C VAL A 182 18.41 -2.49 6.40
N ALA A 183 17.56 -3.52 6.26
CA ALA A 183 16.18 -3.35 5.82
C ALA A 183 15.37 -2.47 6.79
N MET A 184 15.49 -2.68 8.10
CA MET A 184 14.85 -1.85 9.12
C MET A 184 15.33 -0.39 9.06
N LEU A 185 16.63 -0.17 8.83
CA LEU A 185 17.20 1.18 8.69
C LEU A 185 16.68 1.87 7.44
N VAL A 186 16.59 1.16 6.30
CA VAL A 186 15.98 1.68 5.07
C VAL A 186 14.51 2.05 5.30
N VAL A 187 13.74 1.17 5.94
CA VAL A 187 12.32 1.44 6.29
C VAL A 187 12.20 2.67 7.21
N GLY A 188 13.04 2.76 8.24
CA GLY A 188 13.04 3.89 9.18
C GLY A 188 13.47 5.22 8.56
N LEU A 189 14.34 5.21 7.55
CA LEU A 189 14.67 6.41 6.78
C LEU A 189 13.55 6.75 5.77
N ALA A 190 12.99 5.73 5.12
CA ALA A 190 11.94 5.89 4.11
C ALA A 190 10.64 6.44 4.70
N SER A 191 10.29 6.08 5.94
CA SER A 191 9.10 6.60 6.64
C SER A 191 9.13 8.12 6.85
N ARG A 192 10.29 8.77 6.68
CA ARG A 192 10.45 10.22 6.76
C ARG A 192 10.34 10.94 5.43
N LEU A 193 10.13 10.21 4.32
CA LEU A 193 9.98 10.82 3.00
C LEU A 193 8.58 11.47 2.89
N PRO A 194 8.49 12.80 2.73
CA PRO A 194 7.21 13.51 2.69
C PRO A 194 6.53 13.46 1.30
N TRP A 195 7.17 12.80 0.33
CA TRP A 195 6.72 12.85 -1.05
C TRP A 195 5.52 11.94 -1.30
N SER A 196 4.46 12.55 -1.82
CA SER A 196 3.22 11.88 -2.19
C SER A 196 2.65 12.50 -3.46
N TRP A 197 2.15 11.67 -4.35
CA TRP A 197 1.52 12.08 -5.60
C TRP A 197 0.07 11.59 -5.62
N ASP A 198 -0.83 12.51 -5.93
CA ASP A 198 -2.22 12.19 -6.21
C ASP A 198 -2.36 12.02 -7.71
N VAL A 199 -2.64 10.79 -8.12
CA VAL A 199 -2.82 10.40 -9.51
C VAL A 199 -4.31 10.18 -9.81
N SER A 200 -5.18 10.45 -8.82
CA SER A 200 -6.61 10.33 -8.99
C SER A 200 -7.16 11.35 -9.99
N GLU A 201 -8.15 10.93 -10.77
CA GLU A 201 -8.80 11.80 -11.76
C GLU A 201 -9.57 12.94 -11.10
N ASP A 202 -10.24 12.63 -10.00
CA ASP A 202 -11.07 13.55 -9.22
C ASP A 202 -10.26 14.36 -8.20
N GLN A 203 -8.94 14.16 -8.12
CA GLN A 203 -8.05 14.80 -7.15
C GLN A 203 -8.53 14.62 -5.69
N ARG A 204 -9.17 13.49 -5.38
CA ARG A 204 -9.77 13.21 -4.05
C ARG A 204 -8.80 13.29 -2.87
N HIS A 205 -7.49 13.22 -3.11
CA HIS A 205 -6.46 13.31 -2.07
C HIS A 205 -5.69 14.63 -2.09
N SER A 206 -6.15 15.61 -2.86
CA SER A 206 -5.53 16.93 -3.01
C SER A 206 -6.55 18.05 -2.85
N PHE A 207 -6.06 19.25 -2.62
CA PHE A 207 -6.87 20.46 -2.75
C PHE A 207 -6.70 21.04 -4.15
N SER A 208 -7.63 21.90 -4.58
CA SER A 208 -7.48 22.65 -5.82
C SER A 208 -6.13 23.40 -5.85
N PRO A 209 -5.57 23.70 -7.04
CA PRO A 209 -4.30 24.42 -7.15
C PRO A 209 -4.29 25.76 -6.41
N GLU A 210 -5.41 26.48 -6.40
CA GLU A 210 -5.58 27.79 -5.75
C GLU A 210 -5.54 27.64 -4.23
N VAL A 211 -6.33 26.71 -3.68
CA VAL A 211 -6.35 26.41 -2.24
C VAL A 211 -4.99 25.87 -1.80
N SER A 212 -4.37 24.98 -2.59
CA SER A 212 -3.03 24.46 -2.33
C SER A 212 -1.98 25.57 -2.29
N SER A 213 -2.02 26.52 -3.21
CA SER A 213 -1.10 27.67 -3.23
C SER A 213 -1.31 28.57 -2.01
N ALA A 214 -2.57 28.88 -1.67
CA ALA A 214 -2.92 29.66 -0.50
C ALA A 214 -2.43 28.99 0.79
N LEU A 215 -2.65 27.68 0.94
CA LEU A 215 -2.19 26.90 2.09
C LEU A 215 -0.65 26.82 2.17
N ARG A 216 0.06 26.60 1.05
CA ARG A 216 1.55 26.57 1.03
C ARG A 216 2.18 27.88 1.45
N SER A 217 1.46 28.98 1.23
CA SER A 217 1.93 30.30 1.61
C SER A 217 1.77 30.60 3.11
N ILE A 218 1.21 29.69 3.90
CA ILE A 218 1.13 29.81 5.35
C ILE A 218 2.50 29.54 5.97
N SER A 219 3.01 30.50 6.74
CA SER A 219 4.24 30.35 7.52
C SER A 219 3.91 29.86 8.94
N GLY A 220 4.37 28.66 9.29
CA GLY A 220 4.24 28.11 10.64
C GLY A 220 3.77 26.65 10.65
N GLU A 221 3.78 26.06 11.84
CA GLU A 221 3.26 24.72 12.07
C GLU A 221 1.80 24.84 12.54
N LEU A 222 0.88 24.20 11.82
CA LEU A 222 -0.53 24.11 12.21
C LEU A 222 -0.66 23.01 13.26
N THR A 223 -1.05 23.36 14.48
CA THR A 223 -1.37 22.36 15.50
C THR A 223 -2.89 22.18 15.58
N VAL A 224 -3.36 20.96 15.33
CA VAL A 224 -4.76 20.57 15.39
C VAL A 224 -4.96 19.66 16.59
N GLU A 225 -5.77 20.09 17.54
CA GLU A 225 -6.06 19.38 18.77
C GLU A 225 -7.53 18.94 18.78
N ALA A 226 -7.79 17.64 18.64
CA ALA A 226 -9.14 17.09 18.58
C ALA A 226 -9.52 16.41 19.90
N HIS A 227 -10.62 16.85 20.51
CA HIS A 227 -11.20 16.29 21.74
C HIS A 227 -12.30 15.30 21.37
N LEU A 228 -11.90 14.23 20.69
CA LEU A 228 -12.79 13.18 20.18
C LEU A 228 -12.30 11.82 20.67
N ALA A 229 -13.25 10.96 21.02
CA ALA A 229 -12.97 9.56 21.34
C ALA A 229 -12.43 8.83 20.10
N PRO A 230 -11.55 7.82 20.25
CA PRO A 230 -11.06 7.02 19.11
C PRO A 230 -12.17 6.40 18.26
N GLU A 231 -13.33 6.10 18.87
CA GLU A 231 -14.48 5.46 18.23
C GLU A 231 -15.44 6.47 17.58
N ASP A 232 -15.23 7.78 17.74
CA ASP A 232 -16.10 8.80 17.14
C ASP A 232 -15.87 8.88 15.61
N PRO A 233 -16.90 8.71 14.77
CA PRO A 233 -16.76 8.76 13.32
C PRO A 233 -16.20 10.09 12.80
N ARG A 234 -16.46 11.21 13.50
CA ARG A 234 -15.96 12.53 13.10
C ARG A 234 -14.44 12.60 13.17
N LEU A 235 -13.82 11.86 14.08
CA LEU A 235 -12.36 11.78 14.16
C LEU A 235 -11.79 11.06 12.94
N ALA A 236 -12.43 9.97 12.51
CA ALA A 236 -12.03 9.24 11.33
C ALA A 236 -12.19 10.11 10.07
N ASP A 237 -13.31 10.82 9.93
CA ASP A 237 -13.56 11.75 8.82
C ASP A 237 -12.54 12.89 8.79
N LEU A 238 -12.25 13.50 9.93
CA LEU A 238 -11.26 14.57 10.03
C LEU A 238 -9.86 14.08 9.64
N ARG A 239 -9.42 12.93 10.17
CA ARG A 239 -8.08 12.38 9.94
C ARG A 239 -7.90 11.86 8.51
N ARG A 240 -8.89 11.13 7.98
CA ARG A 240 -8.82 10.51 6.65
C ARG A 240 -9.21 11.48 5.53
N GLY A 241 -9.98 12.51 5.83
CA GLY A 241 -10.40 13.56 4.90
C GLY A 241 -9.44 14.76 4.92
N VAL A 242 -9.90 15.87 5.50
CA VAL A 242 -9.21 17.17 5.40
C VAL A 242 -7.76 17.13 5.89
N LEU A 243 -7.47 16.50 7.03
CA LEU A 243 -6.12 16.54 7.61
C LEU A 243 -5.11 15.77 6.77
N ALA A 244 -5.49 14.61 6.22
CA ALA A 244 -4.64 13.86 5.32
C ALA A 244 -4.24 14.68 4.08
N ARG A 245 -5.15 15.50 3.55
CA ARG A 245 -4.84 16.42 2.45
C ARG A 245 -3.98 17.60 2.91
N MET A 246 -4.26 18.16 4.09
CA MET A 246 -3.50 19.29 4.65
C MET A 246 -2.05 18.94 4.95
N GLU A 247 -1.79 17.75 5.50
CA GLU A 247 -0.43 17.26 5.79
C GLU A 247 0.48 17.22 4.56
N ARG A 248 -0.09 17.20 3.35
CA ARG A 248 0.66 17.25 2.07
C ARG A 248 1.05 18.66 1.65
N VAL A 249 0.45 19.68 2.24
CA VAL A 249 0.53 21.08 1.79
C VAL A 249 1.09 21.99 2.89
N VAL A 250 0.73 21.73 4.15
CA VAL A 250 1.10 22.49 5.34
C VAL A 250 1.72 21.55 6.35
N LYS A 251 2.73 22.03 7.08
CA LYS A 251 3.29 21.28 8.21
C LYS A 251 2.26 21.23 9.34
N THR A 252 1.63 20.08 9.50
CA THR A 252 0.56 19.86 10.47
C THR A 252 1.02 18.96 11.60
N ARG A 253 0.68 19.32 12.84
CA ARG A 253 0.84 18.51 14.04
C ARG A 253 -0.53 18.18 14.60
N PHE A 254 -0.89 16.91 14.52
CA PHE A 254 -2.14 16.42 15.08
C PHE A 254 -1.94 15.93 16.52
N VAL A 255 -2.79 16.40 17.42
CA VAL A 255 -2.84 15.97 18.83
C VAL A 255 -4.24 15.48 19.14
N GLN A 256 -4.38 14.18 19.35
CA GLN A 256 -5.62 13.61 19.85
C GLN A 256 -5.63 13.67 21.37
N ARG A 257 -6.65 14.30 21.95
CA ARG A 257 -6.99 14.12 23.36
C ARG A 257 -8.24 13.25 23.42
N GLY A 258 -8.05 11.98 23.75
CA GLY A 258 -9.17 11.13 24.14
C GLY A 258 -9.82 11.75 25.37
N GLY A 259 -11.15 11.83 25.40
CA GLY A 259 -11.87 12.28 26.58
C GLY A 259 -11.34 11.52 27.79
N GLY A 260 -10.80 12.23 28.77
CA GLY A 260 -10.13 11.66 29.95
C GLY A 260 -11.10 11.03 30.93
N GLY A 261 -12.24 10.50 30.46
CA GLY A 261 -13.26 9.86 31.25
C GLY A 261 -13.02 8.35 31.29
N ARG A 262 -12.65 7.84 32.47
CA ARG A 262 -12.69 6.41 32.81
C ARG A 262 -13.93 5.76 32.20
N THR A 263 -13.75 4.71 31.40
CA THR A 263 -14.87 3.87 30.93
C THR A 263 -15.61 3.31 32.14
N GLY A 264 -16.83 3.79 32.40
CA GLY A 264 -17.67 3.37 33.51
C GLY A 264 -18.90 4.27 33.68
N LEU A 265 -19.93 3.77 34.36
CA LEU A 265 -21.23 4.41 34.62
C LEU A 265 -21.19 5.82 35.28
N PHE A 266 -20.00 6.35 35.58
CA PHE A 266 -19.77 7.62 36.26
C PHE A 266 -18.82 8.56 35.52
N ALA A 267 -18.53 8.33 34.23
CA ALA A 267 -17.77 9.28 33.43
C ALA A 267 -18.52 10.62 33.33
N HIS A 268 -17.95 11.68 33.93
CA HIS A 268 -18.44 13.04 33.69
C HIS A 268 -18.12 13.41 32.23
N PRO A 269 -19.07 13.99 31.49
CA PRO A 269 -18.79 14.48 30.15
C PRO A 269 -17.76 15.60 30.26
N ASP A 270 -16.57 15.39 29.66
CA ASP A 270 -15.62 16.47 29.44
C ASP A 270 -16.37 17.58 28.68
N SER A 271 -16.44 18.78 29.24
CA SER A 271 -17.19 19.90 28.64
C SER A 271 -16.64 20.31 27.27
N ALA A 272 -15.42 19.91 26.96
CA ALA A 272 -14.73 20.15 25.70
C ALA A 272 -14.88 18.99 24.67
N TYR A 273 -15.63 17.94 24.99
CA TYR A 273 -15.86 16.84 24.06
C TYR A 273 -16.56 17.33 22.78
N GLY A 274 -16.03 16.95 21.62
CA GLY A 274 -16.53 17.40 20.32
C GLY A 274 -15.89 18.69 19.80
N GLU A 275 -14.99 19.30 20.56
CA GLU A 275 -14.24 20.49 20.11
C GLU A 275 -12.96 20.11 19.37
N ILE A 276 -12.69 20.84 18.29
CA ILE A 276 -11.47 20.74 17.49
C ILE A 276 -10.82 22.11 17.49
N TRP A 277 -9.62 22.18 18.04
CA TRP A 277 -8.88 23.41 18.19
C TRP A 277 -7.79 23.50 17.14
N TYR A 278 -7.83 24.57 16.34
CA TYR A 278 -6.83 24.89 15.34
C TYR A 278 -5.94 26.00 15.87
N SER A 279 -4.62 25.82 15.83
CA SER A 279 -3.67 26.82 16.29
C SER A 279 -2.52 27.03 15.31
N LEU A 280 -2.22 28.30 15.03
CA LEU A 280 -1.25 28.73 14.03
C LEU A 280 -0.68 30.10 14.44
N ALA A 281 0.65 30.23 14.47
CA ALA A 281 1.35 31.48 14.77
C ALA A 281 0.84 32.20 16.04
N GLY A 282 0.53 31.44 17.11
CA GLY A 282 0.03 31.97 18.38
C GLY A 282 -1.46 32.31 18.42
N LYS A 283 -2.17 32.24 17.28
CA LYS A 283 -3.63 32.36 17.22
C LYS A 283 -4.29 30.99 17.36
N ARG A 284 -5.46 30.95 17.98
CA ARG A 284 -6.22 29.71 18.21
C ARG A 284 -7.72 29.94 17.98
N VAL A 285 -8.36 29.02 17.25
CA VAL A 285 -9.81 29.03 16.97
C VAL A 285 -10.38 27.64 17.28
N MET A 286 -11.59 27.61 17.82
CA MET A 286 -12.36 26.39 18.08
C MET A 286 -13.37 26.18 16.97
N GLU A 287 -13.47 24.94 16.50
CA GLU A 287 -14.47 24.49 15.55
C GLU A 287 -15.07 23.16 16.01
N ARG A 288 -16.29 22.89 15.56
CA ARG A 288 -16.98 21.60 15.79
C ARG A 288 -17.24 20.83 14.51
N SER A 289 -17.01 21.48 13.37
CA SER A 289 -17.20 20.89 12.05
C SER A 289 -15.91 20.21 11.57
N THR A 290 -16.09 19.08 10.89
CA THR A 290 -15.04 18.34 10.18
C THR A 290 -15.15 18.48 8.66
N ILE A 291 -16.06 19.34 8.19
CA ILE A 291 -16.29 19.59 6.77
C ILE A 291 -15.09 20.33 6.17
N ASP A 292 -14.57 19.83 5.05
CA ASP A 292 -13.34 20.32 4.43
C ASP A 292 -13.31 21.84 4.22
N ASN A 293 -14.36 22.40 3.60
CA ASN A 293 -14.43 23.83 3.30
C ASN A 293 -14.38 24.70 4.56
N ILE A 294 -15.05 24.30 5.64
CA ILE A 294 -15.07 25.04 6.91
C ILE A 294 -13.68 25.00 7.58
N VAL A 295 -13.02 23.85 7.51
CA VAL A 295 -11.67 23.68 8.08
C VAL A 295 -10.64 24.50 7.30
N VAL A 296 -10.67 24.43 5.96
CA VAL A 296 -9.76 25.22 5.09
C VAL A 296 -9.96 26.72 5.31
N GLU A 297 -11.22 27.17 5.35
CA GLU A 297 -11.55 28.57 5.60
C GLU A 297 -11.02 29.03 6.97
N THR A 298 -11.26 28.24 8.02
CA THR A 298 -10.77 28.54 9.39
C THR A 298 -9.26 28.68 9.44
N VAL A 299 -8.53 27.80 8.75
CA VAL A 299 -7.07 27.80 8.74
C VAL A 299 -6.51 28.99 7.95
N LEU A 300 -7.10 29.33 6.80
CA LEU A 300 -6.72 30.51 6.03
C LEU A 300 -7.02 31.79 6.81
N ARG A 301 -8.17 31.86 7.49
CA ARG A 301 -8.55 32.99 8.35
C ARG A 301 -7.59 33.16 9.52
N LEU A 302 -7.16 32.07 10.16
CA LEU A 302 -6.10 32.09 11.18
C LEU A 302 -4.78 32.67 10.63
N ALA A 303 -4.44 32.32 9.39
CA ALA A 303 -3.28 32.86 8.68
C ALA A 303 -3.46 34.31 8.18
N GLY A 304 -4.64 34.91 8.36
CA GLY A 304 -4.97 36.25 7.85
C GLY A 304 -5.11 36.31 6.33
N LYS A 305 -5.48 35.18 5.70
CA LYS A 305 -5.68 35.05 4.25
C LYS A 305 -7.14 34.85 3.92
N GLU A 306 -7.58 35.47 2.84
CA GLU A 306 -8.90 35.20 2.28
C GLU A 306 -8.90 33.84 1.58
N GLN A 307 -10.03 33.14 1.65
CA GLN A 307 -10.23 31.94 0.86
C GLN A 307 -10.25 32.37 -0.62
N PRO A 308 -9.46 31.72 -1.50
CA PRO A 308 -9.60 31.95 -2.92
C PRO A 308 -11.07 31.78 -3.30
N THR A 309 -11.64 32.73 -4.05
CA THR A 309 -12.95 32.52 -4.67
C THR A 309 -12.87 31.21 -5.41
N THR A 310 -13.67 30.24 -4.99
CA THR A 310 -13.67 28.87 -5.51
C THR A 310 -13.84 28.96 -7.03
N GLY A 311 -12.74 28.98 -7.77
CA GLY A 311 -12.76 28.75 -9.20
C GLY A 311 -13.29 27.35 -9.31
N ALA A 312 -14.56 27.23 -9.72
CA ALA A 312 -15.41 26.04 -9.63
C ALA A 312 -14.58 24.79 -9.33
N GLU A 313 -14.56 24.33 -8.06
CA GLU A 313 -14.10 22.96 -7.77
C GLU A 313 -14.83 22.11 -8.79
N SER A 314 -14.09 21.56 -9.75
CA SER A 314 -14.70 20.92 -10.91
C SER A 314 -15.46 19.75 -10.35
N THR A 315 -16.77 19.92 -10.16
CA THR A 315 -17.60 18.96 -9.47
C THR A 315 -17.48 17.69 -10.29
N TYR A 316 -16.82 16.68 -9.72
CA TYR A 316 -16.53 15.48 -10.46
C TYR A 316 -17.82 14.67 -10.55
N TYR A 317 -18.52 14.79 -11.67
CA TYR A 317 -19.79 14.10 -11.92
C TYR A 317 -19.60 12.59 -12.19
N GLY A 318 -18.36 12.13 -12.30
CA GLY A 318 -18.02 10.77 -12.68
C GLY A 318 -18.50 10.42 -14.09
N TYR A 319 -18.40 9.13 -14.42
CA TYR A 319 -18.84 8.58 -15.69
C TYR A 319 -19.88 7.49 -15.41
N SER A 320 -21.11 7.90 -15.11
CA SER A 320 -22.20 6.95 -14.96
C SER A 320 -22.48 6.29 -16.31
N MET A 321 -22.45 4.98 -16.32
CA MET A 321 -22.64 4.21 -17.54
C MET A 321 -23.60 3.06 -17.30
N ASN A 322 -24.74 3.09 -17.98
CA ASN A 322 -25.64 1.95 -18.10
C ASN A 322 -25.37 1.27 -19.45
N SER A 323 -24.47 0.29 -19.46
CA SER A 323 -24.26 -0.58 -20.62
C SER A 323 -24.59 -2.04 -20.28
N GLU A 324 -25.16 -2.73 -21.25
CA GLU A 324 -25.31 -4.19 -21.17
C GLU A 324 -23.96 -4.86 -21.47
N PRO A 325 -23.50 -5.79 -20.62
CA PRO A 325 -22.20 -6.45 -20.79
C PRO A 325 -22.23 -7.50 -21.91
N ARG A 326 -22.23 -7.05 -23.16
CA ARG A 326 -22.22 -7.90 -24.36
C ARG A 326 -20.88 -8.63 -24.46
N TYR A 327 -20.88 -9.97 -24.54
CA TYR A 327 -19.69 -10.82 -24.64
C TYR A 327 -18.85 -11.02 -23.37
N ALA A 328 -19.08 -10.28 -22.28
CA ALA A 328 -18.32 -10.45 -21.03
C ALA A 328 -18.45 -11.89 -20.48
N ALA A 329 -19.67 -12.42 -20.46
CA ALA A 329 -19.93 -13.78 -19.98
C ALA A 329 -19.20 -14.83 -20.83
N PHE A 330 -19.28 -14.70 -22.16
CA PHE A 330 -18.57 -15.59 -23.08
C PHE A 330 -17.05 -15.52 -22.88
N LEU A 331 -16.48 -14.30 -22.77
CA LEU A 331 -15.05 -14.13 -22.61
C LEU A 331 -14.53 -14.77 -21.32
N PHE A 332 -15.17 -14.49 -20.18
CA PHE A 332 -14.65 -14.91 -18.87
C PHE A 332 -15.05 -16.33 -18.45
N PHE A 333 -16.23 -16.82 -18.88
CA PHE A 333 -16.68 -18.17 -18.50
C PHE A 333 -16.37 -19.24 -19.54
N LEU A 334 -16.09 -18.88 -20.80
CA LEU A 334 -15.82 -19.85 -21.85
C LEU A 334 -14.47 -19.64 -22.53
N ALA A 335 -14.24 -18.50 -23.18
CA ALA A 335 -13.06 -18.28 -24.01
C ALA A 335 -11.75 -18.30 -23.18
N TRP A 336 -11.72 -17.58 -22.07
CA TRP A 336 -10.54 -17.50 -21.19
C TRP A 336 -10.17 -18.85 -20.55
N PRO A 337 -11.11 -19.59 -19.92
CA PRO A 337 -10.83 -20.94 -19.42
C PRO A 337 -10.35 -21.89 -20.52
N LEU A 338 -10.98 -21.91 -21.70
CA LEU A 338 -10.55 -22.75 -22.82
C LEU A 338 -9.14 -22.40 -23.30
N PHE A 339 -8.83 -21.11 -23.38
CA PHE A 339 -7.49 -20.64 -23.72
C PHE A 339 -6.43 -21.10 -22.72
N MET A 340 -6.72 -21.01 -21.41
CA MET A 340 -5.84 -21.53 -20.36
C MET A 340 -5.64 -23.05 -20.46
N ILE A 341 -6.71 -23.80 -20.71
CA ILE A 341 -6.65 -25.26 -20.92
C ILE A 341 -5.78 -25.60 -22.15
N ALA A 342 -5.96 -24.87 -23.25
CA ALA A 342 -5.17 -25.08 -24.47
C ALA A 342 -3.68 -24.78 -24.26
N ILE A 343 -3.34 -23.68 -23.56
CA ILE A 343 -1.96 -23.37 -23.17
C ILE A 343 -1.38 -24.47 -22.30
N PHE A 344 -2.11 -24.90 -21.27
CA PHE A 344 -1.66 -25.95 -20.36
C PHE A 344 -1.38 -27.26 -21.10
N TRP A 345 -2.29 -27.65 -22.00
CA TRP A 345 -2.15 -28.87 -22.79
C TRP A 345 -0.96 -28.80 -23.74
N ARG A 346 -0.73 -27.65 -24.40
CA ARG A 346 0.44 -27.44 -25.24
C ARG A 346 1.74 -27.47 -24.43
N ALA A 347 1.77 -26.83 -23.26
CA ALA A 347 2.94 -26.82 -22.39
C ALA A 347 3.33 -28.23 -21.95
N ARG A 348 2.34 -29.08 -21.59
CA ARG A 348 2.58 -30.48 -21.23
C ARG A 348 3.08 -31.37 -22.36
N ARG A 349 2.79 -31.03 -23.62
CA ARG A 349 3.29 -31.79 -24.78
C ARG A 349 4.73 -31.44 -25.15
N VAL A 350 5.21 -30.26 -24.75
CA VAL A 350 6.55 -29.76 -25.08
C VAL A 350 7.56 -30.04 -23.97
N SER A 351 7.10 -30.27 -22.73
CA SER A 351 7.92 -30.65 -21.56
C SER A 351 8.11 -32.17 -21.45
#